data_AF-A0A8T5Q9Z8-F1
#
_entry.id   AF-A0A8T5Q9Z8-F1
#
_cell.length_a   1.000
_cell.length_b   1.000
_cell.length_c   1.000
_cell.angle_alpha   90.00
_cell.angle_beta   90.00
_cell.angle_gamma   90.00
#
_symmetry.space_group_name_H-M   'P 1'
#
loop_
_entity.id
_entity.type
_entity.pdbx_description
1 polymer ?
#
loop_
_entity_poly.entity_id
_entity_poly.type
_entity_poly.pdbx_seq_one_letter_code
_entity_poly.pdbx_strand_id
1 'polypeptide(L)' 'MAWQDFLIPIITFIVAWEMVWKGIALWKCGRNKQLIWFVLIFILNTAGILPIVYLLLFRRKRG' A
#
# COMPACT_ATOMS: atom_id res chain seq x y z
N MET A 1 9.04 -7.08 -31.83
CA MET A 1 8.28 -7.04 -30.56
C MET A 1 9.22 -7.52 -29.49
N ALA A 2 9.68 -6.61 -28.66
CA ALA A 2 10.71 -6.90 -27.66
C ALA A 2 10.02 -7.18 -26.32
N TRP A 3 10.60 -8.03 -25.47
CA TRP A 3 10.01 -8.36 -24.17
C TRP A 3 9.78 -7.12 -23.29
N GLN A 4 10.56 -6.06 -23.52
CA GLN A 4 10.47 -4.76 -22.84
C GLN A 4 9.12 -4.07 -23.03
N ASP A 5 8.47 -4.24 -24.19
CA ASP A 5 7.20 -3.58 -24.53
C ASP A 5 6.06 -4.02 -23.60
N PHE A 6 6.14 -5.24 -23.06
CA PHE A 6 5.18 -5.80 -22.12
C PHE A 6 5.58 -5.56 -20.65
N LEU A 7 6.87 -5.64 -20.35
CA LEU A 7 7.36 -5.57 -18.97
C LEU A 7 7.25 -4.16 -18.38
N ILE A 8 7.55 -3.12 -19.17
CA ILE A 8 7.51 -1.72 -18.72
C ILE A 8 6.11 -1.32 -18.21
N PRO A 9 5.02 -1.46 -18.99
CA PRO A 9 3.69 -1.05 -18.52
C PRO A 9 3.19 -1.89 -17.33
N ILE A 10 3.53 -3.18 -17.27
CA ILE A 10 3.19 -4.04 -16.13
C ILE A 10 3.84 -3.53 -14.84
N ILE A 11 5.15 -3.23 -14.88
CA ILE A 11 5.88 -2.71 -13.72
C ILE A 11 5.32 -1.35 -13.31
N THR A 12 5.06 -0.44 -14.26
CA THR A 12 4.47 0.87 -13.96
C THR A 12 3.11 0.74 -13.26
N PHE A 13 2.26 -0.19 -13.72
CA PHE A 13 0.96 -0.43 -13.10
C PHE A 13 1.09 -0.96 -11.67
N ILE A 14 2.00 -1.92 -11.43
CA ILE A 14 2.26 -2.47 -10.09
C ILE A 14 2.79 -1.39 -9.14
N VAL A 15 3.71 -0.55 -9.61
CA VAL A 15 4.27 0.55 -8.80
C VAL A 15 3.20 1.57 -8.45
N ALA A 16 2.38 1.98 -9.43
CA ALA A 16 1.27 2.90 -9.18
C ALA A 16 0.26 2.31 -8.19
N TRP A 17 -0.08 1.02 -8.35
CA TRP A 17 -0.94 0.29 -7.43
C TRP A 17 -0.39 0.29 -5.99
N GLU A 18 0.87 -0.07 -5.82
CA GLU A 18 1.53 -0.04 -4.50
C GLU A 18 1.50 1.36 -3.88
N MET A 19 1.87 2.39 -4.64
CA MET A 19 1.93 3.77 -4.14
C MET A 19 0.57 4.25 -3.63
N VAL A 20 -0.52 3.94 -4.33
CA VAL A 20 -1.88 4.31 -3.92
C VAL A 20 -2.22 3.69 -2.57
N TRP A 21 -2.05 2.37 -2.41
CA TRP A 21 -2.36 1.70 -1.15
C TRP A 21 -1.46 2.16 0.01
N LYS A 22 -0.17 2.33 -0.26
CA LYS A 22 0.82 2.77 0.73
C LYS A 22 0.51 4.20 1.20
N GLY A 23 0.16 5.11 0.29
CA GLY A 23 -0.24 6.48 0.61
C GLY A 23 -1.51 6.55 1.47
N ILE A 24 -2.56 5.79 1.10
CA ILE A 24 -3.81 5.75 1.86
C ILE A 24 -3.57 5.21 3.28
N ALA A 25 -2.80 4.14 3.42
CA ALA A 25 -2.53 3.55 4.72
C ALA A 25 -1.64 4.42 5.60
N LEU A 26 -0.61 5.07 5.03
CA LEU A 26 0.22 6.03 5.77
C LEU A 26 -0.59 7.24 6.25
N TRP A 27 -1.45 7.82 5.40
CA TRP A 27 -2.37 8.88 5.81
C TRP A 27 -3.24 8.45 7.00
N LYS A 28 -3.82 7.25 6.90
CA LYS A 28 -4.68 6.69 7.95
C LYS A 28 -3.91 6.46 9.26
N CYS A 29 -2.70 5.90 9.19
CA CYS A 29 -1.82 5.67 10.33
C CYS A 29 -1.45 6.99 11.03
N GLY A 30 -1.08 8.01 10.26
CA GLY A 30 -0.78 9.35 10.77
C GLY A 30 -1.98 9.99 11.47
N ARG A 31 -3.17 9.91 10.86
CA ARG A 31 -4.42 10.40 11.47
C ARG A 31 -4.81 9.67 12.74
N ASN A 32 -4.49 8.38 12.85
CA ASN A 32 -4.84 7.56 14.02
C ASN A 32 -3.70 7.43 15.04
N LYS A 33 -2.60 8.19 14.89
CA LYS A 33 -1.40 8.17 15.75
C LYS A 33 -0.76 6.77 15.91
N GLN A 34 -0.86 5.92 14.89
CA GLN A 34 -0.32 4.56 14.94
C GLN A 34 1.09 4.50 14.35
N LEU A 35 2.08 4.91 15.14
CA LEU A 35 3.48 4.99 14.72
C LEU A 35 4.06 3.64 14.29
N ILE A 36 3.72 2.55 14.98
CA ILE A 36 4.21 1.20 14.65
C ILE A 36 3.75 0.80 13.25
N TRP A 37 2.45 0.97 12.94
CA TRP A 37 1.90 0.68 11.63
C TRP A 37 2.42 1.62 10.54
N PHE A 38 2.66 2.88 10.87
CA PHE A 38 3.29 3.83 9.96
C PHE A 38 4.70 3.36 9.54
N VAL A 39 5.53 2.99 10.51
CA VAL A 39 6.91 2.53 10.26
C VAL A 39 6.92 1.20 9.50
N LEU A 40 6.04 0.25 9.88
CA LEU A 40 5.90 -1.03 9.17
C LEU A 40 5.49 -0.84 7.71
N ILE A 41 4.46 -0.03 7.45
CA ILE A 41 4.00 0.26 6.09
C ILE A 41 5.08 1.01 5.31
N PHE A 42 5.85 1.89 5.94
CA PHE A 42 6.92 2.63 5.27
C PHE A 42 8.08 1.71 4.83
N ILE A 43 8.56 0.86 5.75
CA ILE A 43 9.74 0.00 5.53
C ILE A 43 9.40 -1.24 4.69
N LEU A 44 8.22 -1.84 4.88
CA LEU A 44 7.86 -3.09 4.20
C LEU A 44 7.18 -2.82 2.84
N ASN A 45 7.88 -3.10 1.75
CA ASN A 45 7.33 -3.15 0.39
C ASN A 45 6.72 -4.53 0.14
N THR A 46 5.45 -4.71 0.49
CA THR A 46 4.72 -5.99 0.38
C THR A 46 3.73 -6.02 -0.79
N ALA A 47 4.02 -5.34 -1.90
CA ALA A 47 3.09 -5.22 -3.05
C ALA A 47 1.73 -4.61 -2.67
N GLY A 48 1.68 -3.73 -1.67
CA GLY A 48 0.43 -3.15 -1.14
C GLY A 48 -0.42 -4.09 -0.27
N ILE A 49 0.05 -5.31 0.06
CA ILE A 49 -0.71 -6.26 0.89
C ILE A 49 -0.82 -5.78 2.34
N LEU A 50 0.29 -5.37 2.95
CA LEU A 50 0.32 -4.87 4.32
C LEU A 50 -0.62 -3.67 4.56
N PRO A 51 -0.66 -2.64 3.69
CA PRO A 51 -1.62 -1.55 3.83
C PRO A 51 -3.08 -1.99 3.65
N ILE A 52 -3.37 -3.00 2.81
CA ILE A 52 -4.72 -3.59 2.71
C ILE A 52 -5.11 -4.31 4.01
N VAL A 53 -4.21 -5.12 4.57
CA VAL A 53 -4.43 -5.80 5.86
C VAL A 53 -4.68 -4.79 6.97
N TYR A 54 -3.87 -3.71 7.02
CA TYR A 54 -4.08 -2.60 7.93
C TYR A 54 -5.49 -2.00 7.79
N LEU A 55 -5.88 -1.67 6.56
CA LEU A 55 -7.19 -1.11 6.29
C LEU A 55 -8.31 -2.06 6.71
N LEU A 56 -8.17 -3.38 6.50
CA LEU A 56 -9.16 -4.38 6.91
C LEU A 56 -9.27 -4.53 8.43
N LEU A 57 -8.15 -4.57 9.15
CA LEU A 57 -8.14 -4.66 10.62
C LEU A 57 -8.73 -3.40 11.27
N PHE A 58 -8.45 -2.24 10.68
CA PHE A 58 -8.94 -0.94 11.16
C PHE A 58 -10.21 -0.46 10.43
N ARG A 59 -10.87 -1.32 9.64
CA ARG A 59 -12.22 -1.06 9.16
C ARG A 59 -13.13 -1.05 10.39
N ARG A 60 -13.34 0.15 10.89
CA ARG A 60 -14.23 0.49 12.01
C ARG A 60 -15.53 -0.32 11.83
N LYS A 61 -15.74 -1.32 12.69
CA LYS A 61 -17.05 -1.98 12.82
C LYS A 61 -18.06 -0.86 13.07
N ARG A 62 -18.83 -0.48 12.04
CA ARG A 62 -20.16 0.07 12.28
C ARG A 62 -20.95 -1.13 12.76
N GLY A 63 -21.24 -1.13 14.06
CA GLY A 63 -22.24 -2.02 14.64
C GLY A 63 -23.60 -1.77 14.01
#